data_AF-A0A379TH09-F1
#
_entry.id   AF-A0A379TH09-F1
#
_cell.length_a   1.000
_cell.length_b   1.000
_cell.length_c   1.000
_cell.angle_alpha   90.00
_cell.angle_beta   90.00
_cell.angle_gamma   90.00
#
_symmetry.space_group_name_H-M   'P 1'
#
loop_
_entity.id
_entity.type
_entity.pdbx_description
1 polymer ?
#
loop_
_entity_poly.entity_id
_entity_poly.type
_entity_poly.pdbx_seq_one_letter_code
_entity_poly.pdbx_strand_id
1 'polypeptide(L)'
;MTLPFKPLIALVCSAGLFAASGVLYVKSRAPEAPAQATVPAPEKMQASVPAPVAKNDLYHCANRSMVAPVALYPDSLLSQVLMASTYPANVVQAVQWSRDNPTLQGDAAIQAVASQPWDPSVKSLVAFPQLMALMGENPQWVQNLGDAFLAQPQDVMDAVQRLRLLAQQTGSLKSTPQQTVTSVPKSSASTAVTTTTTTSASTPAASSTVIKIEPANPQVVYVPNYNPATVYGAWPNTAYPPVYLPPPLRGSSLPIVLLKVLVIVWASPPPMPCSAA
;
A
#
# COMPACT_ATOMS: atom_id res chain seq x y z
N MET A 1 -5.41 -12.54 -60.72
CA MET A 1 -4.05 -13.06 -60.93
C MET A 1 -3.64 -13.81 -59.68
N THR A 2 -3.50 -15.12 -59.85
CA THR A 2 -3.18 -16.18 -58.90
C THR A 2 -1.69 -16.20 -58.53
N LEU A 3 -1.39 -16.32 -57.22
CA LEU A 3 -0.37 -17.11 -56.47
C LEU A 3 0.98 -17.51 -57.16
N PRO A 4 1.95 -18.11 -56.44
CA PRO A 4 2.47 -17.99 -55.05
C PRO A 4 4.02 -17.93 -55.06
N PHE A 5 4.72 -18.05 -53.91
CA PHE A 5 5.78 -19.07 -53.70
C PHE A 5 6.53 -18.85 -52.37
N LYS A 6 6.48 -19.87 -51.51
CA LYS A 6 7.46 -20.16 -50.47
C LYS A 6 8.39 -21.26 -51.03
N PRO A 7 9.64 -21.37 -50.54
CA PRO A 7 10.10 -22.72 -50.24
C PRO A 7 10.73 -22.83 -48.85
N LEU A 8 10.36 -23.95 -48.23
CA LEU A 8 11.04 -24.69 -47.15
C LEU A 8 12.25 -25.42 -47.78
N ILE A 9 13.33 -25.71 -47.03
CA ILE A 9 14.10 -26.98 -47.00
C ILE A 9 15.56 -26.85 -46.47
N ALA A 10 15.93 -27.86 -45.67
CA ALA A 10 17.25 -28.44 -45.31
C ALA A 10 18.14 -27.73 -44.28
N LEU A 11 18.48 -28.32 -43.12
CA LEU A 11 19.12 -29.63 -42.81
C LEU A 11 20.64 -29.60 -43.07
N VAL A 12 21.44 -29.43 -42.00
CA VAL A 12 22.81 -29.97 -41.88
C VAL A 12 23.09 -30.33 -40.41
N CYS A 13 23.46 -31.60 -40.22
CA CYS A 13 24.04 -32.24 -39.03
C CYS A 13 25.46 -31.72 -38.71
N SER A 14 25.83 -31.72 -37.42
CA SER A 14 27.07 -32.32 -36.84
C SER A 14 27.06 -32.05 -35.33
N ALA A 15 26.80 -33.06 -34.50
CA ALA A 15 27.79 -33.98 -33.92
C ALA A 15 28.59 -33.35 -32.76
N GLY A 16 28.23 -33.72 -31.54
CA GLY A 16 28.96 -33.40 -30.31
C GLY A 16 28.51 -34.31 -29.17
N LEU A 17 29.20 -35.44 -29.04
CA LEU A 17 29.08 -36.47 -28.02
C LEU A 17 29.05 -35.90 -26.60
N PHE A 18 28.16 -36.39 -25.74
CA PHE A 18 28.50 -36.61 -24.33
C PHE A 18 27.90 -37.89 -23.79
N ALA A 19 28.73 -38.52 -22.95
CA ALA A 19 28.75 -39.90 -22.53
C ALA A 19 27.49 -40.38 -21.78
N ALA A 20 27.32 -41.69 -21.88
CA ALA A 20 26.36 -42.53 -21.20
C ALA A 20 26.32 -42.32 -19.68
N SER A 21 25.11 -42.42 -19.11
CA SER A 21 24.94 -42.86 -17.73
C SER A 21 23.67 -43.71 -17.68
N GLY A 22 23.87 -45.00 -17.38
CA GLY A 22 22.83 -46.02 -17.36
C GLY A 22 21.88 -45.84 -16.17
N VAL A 23 20.63 -46.17 -16.42
CA VAL A 23 19.61 -46.34 -15.37
C VAL A 23 19.71 -47.77 -14.87
N LEU A 24 20.24 -47.97 -13.66
CA LEU A 24 19.96 -49.17 -12.88
C LEU A 24 18.92 -48.80 -11.82
N TYR A 25 17.69 -49.17 -12.12
CA TYR A 25 16.62 -49.22 -11.15
C TYR A 25 16.83 -50.48 -10.31
N VAL A 26 17.18 -50.34 -9.03
CA VAL A 26 17.03 -51.44 -8.07
C VAL A 26 16.07 -51.01 -6.97
N LYS A 27 15.07 -51.85 -6.79
CA LYS A 27 13.97 -51.71 -5.86
C LYS A 27 14.25 -52.56 -4.62
N SER A 28 14.12 -51.93 -3.45
CA SER A 28 13.85 -52.52 -2.12
C SER A 28 14.99 -53.22 -1.35
N ARG A 29 15.35 -52.68 -0.18
CA ARG A 29 15.06 -53.25 1.16
C ARG A 29 15.36 -52.19 2.24
N ALA A 30 14.49 -52.05 3.25
CA ALA A 30 14.74 -51.22 4.42
C ALA A 30 15.78 -51.90 5.33
N PRO A 31 16.81 -51.19 5.83
CA PRO A 31 17.61 -51.64 6.95
C PRO A 31 17.02 -51.08 8.26
N GLU A 32 16.75 -52.01 9.16
CA GLU A 32 16.46 -51.79 10.57
C GLU A 32 17.67 -51.18 11.29
N ALA A 33 17.38 -50.41 12.34
CA ALA A 33 18.32 -49.60 13.11
C ALA A 33 19.39 -50.41 13.86
N PRO A 34 20.54 -49.78 14.11
CA PRO A 34 21.18 -49.85 15.42
C PRO A 34 21.20 -48.46 16.09
N ALA A 35 20.72 -48.41 17.33
CA ALA A 35 20.85 -47.24 18.20
C ALA A 35 22.32 -46.87 18.42
N GLN A 36 22.68 -45.60 18.21
CA GLN A 36 23.97 -45.03 18.64
C GLN A 36 23.74 -43.73 19.41
N ALA A 37 24.43 -43.65 20.54
CA ALA A 37 24.30 -42.66 21.59
C ALA A 37 24.63 -41.23 21.14
N THR A 38 23.89 -40.27 21.69
CA THR A 38 24.05 -38.84 21.46
C THR A 38 25.30 -38.33 22.18
N VAL A 39 26.22 -37.72 21.44
CA VAL A 39 27.31 -36.89 21.98
C VAL A 39 26.96 -35.42 21.68
N PRO A 40 27.00 -34.49 22.66
CA PRO A 40 26.70 -33.08 22.39
C PRO A 40 27.81 -32.43 21.55
N ALA A 41 27.43 -31.78 20.44
CA ALA A 41 28.33 -30.92 19.67
C ALA A 41 28.49 -29.54 20.35
N PRO A 42 29.66 -28.90 20.28
CA PRO A 42 29.92 -27.64 20.97
C PRO A 42 29.11 -26.49 20.34
N GLU A 43 28.41 -25.73 21.18
CA GLU A 43 27.71 -24.51 20.81
C GLU A 43 28.72 -23.46 20.31
N LYS A 44 28.53 -22.98 19.08
CA LYS A 44 29.07 -21.69 18.67
C LYS A 44 28.37 -20.63 19.53
N MET A 45 29.11 -20.05 20.46
CA MET A 45 28.76 -18.80 21.13
C MET A 45 28.56 -17.72 20.07
N GLN A 46 27.31 -17.51 19.68
CA GLN A 46 26.91 -16.36 18.87
C GLN A 46 26.87 -15.16 19.82
N ALA A 47 27.93 -14.35 19.81
CA ALA A 47 27.92 -13.06 20.48
C ALA A 47 26.76 -12.23 19.93
N SER A 48 25.76 -11.95 20.77
CA SER A 48 24.65 -11.06 20.49
C SER A 48 25.17 -9.63 20.42
N VAL A 49 25.52 -9.16 19.23
CA VAL A 49 25.68 -7.73 18.97
C VAL A 49 24.29 -7.08 19.06
N PRO A 50 24.03 -6.13 19.98
CA PRO A 50 22.77 -5.41 19.99
C PRO A 50 22.78 -4.39 18.84
N ALA A 51 21.86 -4.50 17.89
CA ALA A 51 21.54 -3.43 16.94
C ALA A 51 20.08 -3.58 16.43
N PRO A 52 19.28 -2.52 16.17
CA PRO A 52 19.41 -1.10 16.52
C PRO A 52 18.05 -0.43 16.86
N VAL A 53 17.76 -0.13 18.14
CA VAL A 53 16.50 0.54 18.54
C VAL A 53 16.37 1.96 17.92
N ALA A 54 17.50 2.66 17.76
CA ALA A 54 17.52 4.02 17.21
C ALA A 54 17.13 4.12 15.73
N LYS A 55 17.34 3.08 14.91
CA LYS A 55 16.95 3.12 13.49
C LYS A 55 15.43 3.03 13.35
N ASN A 56 14.78 2.21 14.19
CA ASN A 56 13.32 2.04 14.17
C ASN A 56 12.61 3.37 14.43
N ASP A 57 13.04 4.14 15.43
CA ASP A 57 12.45 5.46 15.74
C ASP A 57 12.62 6.48 14.59
N LEU A 58 13.76 6.46 13.89
CA LEU A 58 13.99 7.31 12.72
C LEU A 58 13.06 6.92 11.56
N TYR A 59 12.86 5.63 11.30
CA TYR A 59 11.92 5.15 10.28
C TYR A 59 10.47 5.52 10.63
N HIS A 60 10.05 5.38 11.89
CA HIS A 60 8.71 5.81 12.34
C HIS A 60 8.49 7.31 12.16
N CYS A 61 9.50 8.14 12.41
CA CYS A 61 9.42 9.58 12.18
C CYS A 61 9.37 9.93 10.69
N ALA A 62 10.18 9.27 9.87
CA ALA A 62 10.18 9.43 8.42
C ALA A 62 8.82 9.03 7.80
N ASN A 63 8.26 7.89 8.18
CA ASN A 63 6.95 7.42 7.70
C ASN A 63 5.84 8.41 8.04
N ARG A 64 5.85 8.98 9.26
CA ARG A 64 4.88 10.03 9.64
C ARG A 64 5.00 11.27 8.78
N SER A 65 6.23 11.74 8.52
CA SER A 65 6.44 12.88 7.62
C SER A 65 5.90 12.59 6.21
N MET A 66 6.18 11.39 5.69
CA MET A 66 5.78 10.95 4.34
C MET A 66 4.27 10.91 4.13
N VAL A 67 3.52 10.34 5.09
CA VAL A 67 2.07 10.16 5.00
C VAL A 67 1.27 11.37 5.50
N ALA A 68 1.93 12.37 6.08
CA ALA A 68 1.28 13.58 6.60
C ALA A 68 0.31 14.26 5.61
N PRO A 69 0.61 14.36 4.30
CA PRO A 69 -0.31 14.98 3.33
C PRO A 69 -1.60 14.21 3.08
N VAL A 70 -1.63 12.90 3.38
CA VAL A 70 -2.74 12.01 3.01
C VAL A 70 -3.37 11.28 4.19
N ALA A 71 -2.80 11.36 5.39
CA ALA A 71 -3.27 10.60 6.54
C ALA A 71 -4.69 10.98 7.01
N LEU A 72 -5.20 12.17 6.66
CA LEU A 72 -6.60 12.56 6.94
C LEU A 72 -7.57 12.24 5.81
N TYR A 73 -7.13 11.58 4.74
CA TYR A 73 -8.04 11.14 3.67
C TYR A 73 -8.96 10.02 4.17
N PRO A 74 -10.16 9.87 3.58
CA PRO A 74 -11.00 8.69 3.81
C PRO A 74 -10.25 7.40 3.53
N ASP A 75 -10.53 6.35 4.31
CA ASP A 75 -9.75 5.10 4.31
C ASP A 75 -9.71 4.44 2.93
N SER A 76 -10.83 4.50 2.19
CA SER A 76 -10.92 4.00 0.81
C SER A 76 -9.97 4.75 -0.13
N LEU A 77 -9.98 6.08 -0.11
CA LEU A 77 -9.10 6.91 -0.93
C LEU A 77 -7.63 6.76 -0.51
N LEU A 78 -7.35 6.72 0.78
CA LEU A 78 -6.00 6.50 1.29
C LEU A 78 -5.43 5.18 0.77
N SER A 79 -6.22 4.09 0.82
CA SER A 79 -5.79 2.79 0.30
C SER A 79 -5.50 2.83 -1.20
N GLN A 80 -6.31 3.56 -1.98
CA GLN A 80 -6.08 3.75 -3.41
C GLN A 80 -4.79 4.52 -3.67
N VAL A 81 -4.50 5.57 -2.91
CA VAL A 81 -3.25 6.34 -3.02
C VAL A 81 -2.03 5.48 -2.70
N LEU A 82 -2.07 4.72 -1.60
CA LEU A 82 -0.97 3.83 -1.20
C LEU A 82 -0.73 2.75 -2.25
N MET A 83 -1.78 2.08 -2.74
CA MET A 83 -1.64 1.08 -3.80
C MET A 83 -1.15 1.69 -5.11
N ALA A 84 -1.71 2.82 -5.55
CA ALA A 84 -1.30 3.49 -6.78
C ALA A 84 0.16 3.95 -6.72
N SER A 85 0.66 4.35 -5.54
CA SER A 85 2.05 4.77 -5.35
C SER A 85 3.07 3.67 -5.63
N THR A 86 2.66 2.39 -5.53
CA THR A 86 3.49 1.23 -5.93
C THR A 86 3.62 1.07 -7.45
N TYR A 87 2.88 1.86 -8.25
CA TYR A 87 2.93 1.89 -9.71
C TYR A 87 3.27 3.29 -10.25
N PRO A 88 4.45 3.85 -9.91
CA PRO A 88 4.80 5.25 -10.21
C PRO A 88 4.76 5.57 -11.71
N ALA A 89 5.15 4.62 -12.58
CA ALA A 89 5.06 4.79 -14.04
C ALA A 89 3.60 4.93 -14.52
N ASN A 90 2.68 4.12 -13.98
CA ASN A 90 1.25 4.22 -14.29
C ASN A 90 0.68 5.55 -13.78
N VAL A 91 1.11 6.00 -12.59
CA VAL A 91 0.71 7.31 -12.04
C VAL A 91 1.12 8.42 -13.00
N VAL A 92 2.36 8.45 -13.49
CA VAL A 92 2.82 9.48 -14.44
C VAL A 92 1.95 9.52 -15.71
N GLN A 93 1.62 8.35 -16.27
CA GLN A 93 0.75 8.25 -17.44
C GLN A 93 -0.67 8.74 -17.14
N ALA A 94 -1.23 8.33 -16.02
CA ALA A 94 -2.57 8.74 -15.59
C ALA A 94 -2.64 10.24 -15.27
N VAL A 95 -1.58 10.82 -14.72
CA VAL A 95 -1.46 12.26 -14.50
C VAL A 95 -1.50 12.98 -15.84
N GLN A 96 -0.71 12.54 -16.82
CA GLN A 96 -0.72 13.15 -18.14
C GLN A 96 -2.11 13.06 -18.77
N TRP A 97 -2.74 11.89 -18.72
CA TRP A 97 -4.12 11.71 -19.18
C TRP A 97 -5.10 12.67 -18.50
N SER A 98 -5.03 12.84 -17.17
CA SER A 98 -5.89 13.76 -16.43
C SER A 98 -5.63 15.22 -16.83
N ARG A 99 -4.39 15.58 -17.16
CA ARG A 99 -4.04 16.91 -17.65
C ARG A 99 -4.61 17.20 -19.04
N ASP A 100 -4.63 16.20 -19.90
CA ASP A 100 -5.15 16.28 -21.28
C ASP A 100 -6.69 16.21 -21.33
N ASN A 101 -7.32 15.74 -20.24
CA ASN A 101 -8.78 15.60 -20.11
C ASN A 101 -9.33 16.41 -18.93
N PRO A 102 -9.14 17.74 -18.87
CA PRO A 102 -9.42 18.55 -17.69
C PRO A 102 -10.90 18.64 -17.28
N THR A 103 -11.82 18.27 -18.17
CA THR A 103 -13.27 18.25 -17.91
C THR A 103 -13.77 16.88 -17.43
N LEU A 104 -12.96 15.83 -17.55
CA LEU A 104 -13.33 14.48 -17.09
C LEU A 104 -12.92 14.29 -15.63
N GLN A 105 -13.89 13.84 -14.83
CA GLN A 105 -13.73 13.57 -13.40
C GLN A 105 -14.80 12.57 -12.95
N GLY A 106 -14.67 12.05 -11.73
CA GLY A 106 -15.58 11.02 -11.23
C GLY A 106 -15.64 9.79 -12.15
N ASP A 107 -16.82 9.18 -12.24
CA ASP A 107 -17.05 7.96 -13.02
C ASP A 107 -16.74 8.11 -14.51
N ALA A 108 -17.01 9.28 -15.08
CA ALA A 108 -16.74 9.54 -16.49
C ALA A 108 -15.24 9.42 -16.80
N ALA A 109 -14.38 9.87 -15.88
CA ALA A 109 -12.93 9.69 -16.01
C ALA A 109 -12.52 8.22 -15.86
N ILE A 110 -13.07 7.51 -14.87
CA ILE A 110 -12.79 6.09 -14.65
C ILE A 110 -13.17 5.25 -15.88
N GLN A 111 -14.35 5.51 -16.46
CA GLN A 111 -14.83 4.84 -17.67
C GLN A 111 -13.93 5.12 -18.87
N ALA A 112 -13.49 6.38 -19.03
CA ALA A 112 -12.62 6.76 -20.13
C ALA A 112 -11.23 6.08 -20.08
N VAL A 113 -10.76 5.67 -18.90
CA VAL A 113 -9.47 4.97 -18.72
C VAL A 113 -9.63 3.46 -18.55
N ALA A 114 -10.84 2.91 -18.73
CA ALA A 114 -11.12 1.50 -18.46
C ALA A 114 -10.20 0.55 -19.23
N SER A 115 -9.88 0.88 -20.49
CA SER A 115 -9.01 0.11 -21.38
C SER A 115 -7.51 0.30 -21.16
N GLN A 116 -7.10 1.24 -20.30
CA GLN A 116 -5.69 1.45 -19.98
C GLN A 116 -5.12 0.22 -19.25
N PRO A 117 -3.83 -0.13 -19.44
CA PRO A 117 -3.21 -1.26 -18.77
C PRO A 117 -2.82 -0.99 -17.30
N TRP A 118 -3.33 0.09 -16.70
CA TRP A 118 -3.00 0.49 -15.34
C TRP A 118 -3.69 -0.38 -14.29
N ASP A 119 -3.09 -0.43 -13.10
CA ASP A 119 -3.70 -1.04 -11.92
C ASP A 119 -5.05 -0.36 -11.58
N PRO A 120 -6.06 -1.09 -11.06
CA PRO A 120 -7.35 -0.52 -10.68
C PRO A 120 -7.24 0.66 -9.69
N SER A 121 -6.26 0.66 -8.79
CA SER A 121 -6.01 1.78 -7.89
C SER A 121 -5.66 3.06 -8.66
N VAL A 122 -4.75 2.99 -9.63
CA VAL A 122 -4.38 4.13 -10.49
C VAL A 122 -5.57 4.60 -11.34
N LYS A 123 -6.34 3.67 -11.91
CA LYS A 123 -7.58 4.01 -12.64
C LYS A 123 -8.59 4.73 -11.76
N SER A 124 -8.72 4.36 -10.49
CA SER A 124 -9.65 5.05 -9.58
C SER A 124 -9.22 6.49 -9.29
N LEU A 125 -7.91 6.76 -9.27
CA LEU A 125 -7.40 8.10 -8.93
C LEU A 125 -7.67 9.15 -10.01
N VAL A 126 -7.90 8.76 -11.27
CA VAL A 126 -8.24 9.74 -12.33
C VAL A 126 -9.59 10.42 -12.11
N ALA A 127 -10.43 9.86 -11.24
CA ALA A 127 -11.66 10.50 -10.77
C ALA A 127 -11.40 11.80 -9.99
N PHE A 128 -10.16 12.01 -9.52
CA PHE A 128 -9.75 13.14 -8.68
C PHE A 128 -8.64 13.96 -9.37
N PRO A 129 -8.96 14.82 -10.36
CA PRO A 129 -7.94 15.58 -11.10
C PRO A 129 -7.00 16.43 -10.22
N GLN A 130 -7.50 16.96 -9.11
CA GLN A 130 -6.69 17.72 -8.15
C GLN A 130 -5.63 16.83 -7.47
N LEU A 131 -6.00 15.61 -7.08
CA LEU A 131 -5.07 14.64 -6.51
C LEU A 131 -4.06 14.17 -7.56
N MET A 132 -4.50 13.93 -8.80
CA MET A 132 -3.61 13.61 -9.91
C MET A 132 -2.59 14.73 -10.16
N ALA A 133 -3.03 15.99 -10.17
CA ALA A 133 -2.13 17.12 -10.32
C ALA A 133 -1.10 17.19 -9.18
N LEU A 134 -1.51 16.99 -7.93
CA LEU A 134 -0.63 16.93 -6.78
C LEU A 134 0.40 15.80 -6.88
N MET A 135 -0.02 14.58 -7.25
CA MET A 135 0.90 13.45 -7.47
C MET A 135 1.87 13.74 -8.62
N GLY A 136 1.39 14.40 -9.67
CA GLY A 136 2.17 14.78 -10.85
C GLY A 136 3.20 15.88 -10.61
N GLU A 137 2.94 16.77 -9.65
CA GLU A 137 3.89 17.81 -9.22
C GLU A 137 4.93 17.25 -8.24
N ASN A 138 4.66 16.10 -7.62
CA ASN A 138 5.48 15.52 -6.57
C ASN A 138 5.88 14.04 -6.86
N PRO A 139 6.53 13.75 -7.99
CA PRO A 139 6.84 12.38 -8.40
C PRO A 139 7.78 11.65 -7.42
N GLN A 140 8.72 12.36 -6.79
CA GLN A 140 9.59 11.78 -5.76
C GLN A 140 8.83 11.37 -4.51
N TRP A 141 7.81 12.14 -4.11
CA TRP A 141 6.95 11.77 -2.99
C TRP A 141 6.14 10.51 -3.30
N VAL A 142 5.59 10.40 -4.52
CA VAL A 142 4.86 9.19 -4.97
C VAL A 142 5.77 7.97 -4.91
N GLN A 143 6.99 8.07 -5.45
CA GLN A 143 7.98 6.99 -5.41
C GLN A 143 8.29 6.57 -3.97
N ASN A 144 8.65 7.52 -3.11
CA ASN A 144 9.02 7.24 -1.73
C ASN A 144 7.86 6.65 -0.91
N LEU A 145 6.62 7.09 -1.17
CA LEU A 145 5.43 6.54 -0.53
C LEU A 145 5.22 5.08 -0.94
N GLY A 146 5.37 4.77 -2.22
CA GLY A 146 5.27 3.40 -2.74
C GLY A 146 6.35 2.48 -2.16
N ASP A 147 7.60 2.94 -2.17
CA ASP A 147 8.73 2.17 -1.64
C ASP A 147 8.57 1.90 -0.13
N ALA A 148 8.14 2.90 0.64
CA ALA A 148 7.86 2.74 2.07
C ALA A 148 6.70 1.75 2.32
N PHE A 149 5.63 1.82 1.54
CA PHE A 149 4.48 0.93 1.68
C PHE A 149 4.82 -0.52 1.31
N LEU A 150 5.63 -0.73 0.27
CA LEU A 150 6.13 -2.06 -0.11
C LEU A 150 7.10 -2.64 0.94
N ALA A 151 7.95 -1.80 1.54
CA ALA A 151 8.93 -2.24 2.53
C ALA A 151 8.30 -2.51 3.91
N GLN A 152 7.43 -1.62 4.38
CA GLN A 152 6.90 -1.62 5.75
C GLN A 152 5.43 -1.18 5.80
N PRO A 153 4.49 -1.98 5.26
CA PRO A 153 3.08 -1.59 5.17
C PRO A 153 2.44 -1.36 6.54
N GLN A 154 2.83 -2.12 7.57
CA GLN A 154 2.33 -1.93 8.93
C GLN A 154 2.80 -0.61 9.54
N ASP A 155 4.07 -0.25 9.37
CA ASP A 155 4.63 0.99 9.95
C ASP A 155 4.03 2.24 9.26
N VAL A 156 3.77 2.16 7.96
CA VAL A 156 3.06 3.21 7.21
C VAL A 156 1.64 3.39 7.75
N MET A 157 0.89 2.30 7.98
CA MET A 157 -0.46 2.38 8.52
C MET A 157 -0.50 2.83 9.98
N ASP A 158 0.46 2.41 10.80
CA ASP A 158 0.58 2.88 12.18
C ASP A 158 0.97 4.38 12.22
N ALA A 159 1.80 4.85 11.28
CA ALA A 159 2.09 6.29 11.14
C ALA A 159 0.82 7.10 10.81
N VAL A 160 -0.03 6.60 9.89
CA VAL A 160 -1.34 7.21 9.61
C VAL A 160 -2.21 7.27 10.86
N GLN A 161 -2.32 6.18 11.60
CA GLN A 161 -3.16 6.12 12.81
C GLN A 161 -2.66 7.09 13.90
N ARG A 162 -1.34 7.20 14.09
CA ARG A 162 -0.75 8.19 15.01
C ARG A 162 -1.09 9.63 14.60
N LEU A 163 -1.05 9.95 13.31
CA LEU A 163 -1.41 11.27 12.81
C LEU A 163 -2.90 11.57 12.95
N ARG A 164 -3.77 10.59 12.72
CA ARG A 164 -5.21 10.75 12.97
C ARG A 164 -5.50 11.00 14.44
N LEU A 165 -4.80 10.32 15.34
CA LEU A 165 -4.90 10.55 16.78
C LEU A 165 -4.46 11.97 17.15
N LEU A 166 -3.33 12.44 16.63
CA LEU A 166 -2.88 13.83 16.82
C LEU A 166 -3.91 14.83 16.31
N ALA A 167 -4.47 14.61 15.13
CA ALA A 167 -5.49 15.49 14.56
C ALA A 167 -6.81 15.48 15.35
N GLN A 168 -7.20 14.35 15.97
CA GLN A 168 -8.33 14.32 16.91
C GLN A 168 -8.03 15.12 18.17
N GLN A 169 -6.83 14.96 18.74
CA GLN A 169 -6.38 15.67 19.94
C GLN A 169 -6.31 17.19 19.74
N THR A 170 -5.92 17.65 18.54
CA THR A 170 -5.91 19.08 18.18
C THR A 170 -7.30 19.61 17.81
N GLY A 171 -8.32 18.74 17.72
CA GLY A 171 -9.67 19.09 17.31
C GLY A 171 -9.82 19.38 15.81
N SER A 172 -8.80 19.06 15.00
CA SER A 172 -8.79 19.25 13.55
C SER A 172 -9.49 18.11 12.79
N LEU A 173 -9.54 16.90 13.38
CA LEU A 173 -10.24 15.75 12.81
C LEU A 173 -11.58 15.52 13.51
N LYS A 174 -12.68 15.81 12.80
CA LYS A 174 -14.07 15.71 13.28
C LYS A 174 -14.99 15.14 12.21
N SER A 175 -16.12 14.58 12.64
CA SER A 175 -17.23 14.27 11.75
C SER A 175 -17.86 15.56 11.23
N THR A 176 -18.18 15.58 9.95
CA THR A 176 -18.76 16.71 9.20
C THR A 176 -19.79 16.16 8.20
N PRO A 177 -20.55 17.01 7.48
CA PRO A 177 -21.41 16.54 6.39
C PRO A 177 -20.67 15.83 5.24
N GLN A 178 -19.34 15.96 5.16
CA GLN A 178 -18.50 15.36 4.13
C GLN A 178 -17.88 14.02 4.57
N GLN A 179 -17.62 13.84 5.86
CA GLN A 179 -16.94 12.66 6.40
C GLN A 179 -17.45 12.26 7.79
N THR A 180 -17.44 10.97 8.07
CA THR A 180 -17.69 10.40 9.40
C THR A 180 -16.38 9.92 9.98
N VAL A 181 -16.08 10.32 11.21
CA VAL A 181 -14.91 9.86 11.97
C VAL A 181 -15.39 8.93 13.07
N THR A 182 -14.92 7.69 13.08
CA THR A 182 -15.25 6.70 14.12
C THR A 182 -13.98 6.12 14.74
N SER A 183 -14.09 5.74 16.01
CA SER A 183 -13.00 5.16 16.79
C SER A 183 -13.43 3.75 17.21
N VAL A 184 -12.78 2.73 16.65
CA VAL A 184 -13.07 1.32 16.96
C VAL A 184 -11.93 0.70 17.76
N PRO A 185 -12.20 -0.14 18.77
CA PRO A 185 -11.13 -0.89 19.44
C PRO A 185 -10.32 -1.67 18.41
N LYS A 186 -8.99 -1.54 18.42
CA LYS A 186 -8.11 -2.39 17.62
C LYS A 186 -8.26 -3.79 18.20
N SER A 187 -9.11 -4.62 17.61
CA SER A 187 -9.12 -6.05 17.89
C SER A 187 -7.75 -6.57 17.46
N SER A 188 -6.98 -7.09 18.42
CA SER A 188 -5.68 -7.69 18.19
C SER A 188 -5.81 -8.95 17.34
N ALA A 189 -5.99 -8.77 16.03
CA ALA A 189 -5.94 -9.84 15.05
C ALA A 189 -4.66 -9.68 14.23
N SER A 190 -3.55 -10.14 14.80
CA SER A 190 -2.45 -10.71 14.03
C SER A 190 -1.76 -11.77 14.88
N THR A 191 -1.74 -12.97 14.32
CA THR A 191 -1.05 -14.19 14.70
C THR A 191 0.10 -14.00 15.69
N ALA A 192 -0.05 -14.66 16.84
CA ALA A 192 1.06 -14.96 17.73
C ALA A 192 2.14 -15.72 16.94
N VAL A 193 3.23 -15.03 16.59
CA VAL A 193 4.52 -15.70 16.45
C VAL A 193 5.05 -15.85 17.87
N THR A 194 5.04 -17.10 18.34
CA THR A 194 5.67 -17.52 19.58
C THR A 194 7.14 -17.10 19.56
N THR A 195 7.52 -16.16 20.41
CA THR A 195 8.90 -16.06 20.90
C THR A 195 8.87 -15.67 22.37
N THR A 196 9.43 -16.56 23.17
CA THR A 196 9.46 -16.60 24.62
C THR A 196 10.31 -15.46 25.19
N THR A 197 9.70 -14.72 26.13
CA THR A 197 10.26 -14.12 27.37
C THR A 197 11.59 -13.36 27.32
N THR A 198 11.56 -12.04 27.52
CA THR A 198 12.22 -11.40 28.69
C THR A 198 11.67 -9.99 28.98
N THR A 199 11.55 -9.72 30.28
CA THR A 199 10.97 -8.58 30.98
C THR A 199 11.42 -7.19 30.49
N SER A 200 10.47 -6.30 30.23
CA SER A 200 10.66 -4.84 30.27
C SER A 200 9.35 -4.18 30.70
N ALA A 201 9.48 -3.19 31.57
CA ALA A 201 8.44 -2.62 32.40
C ALA A 201 7.14 -2.27 31.66
N SER A 202 6.05 -2.76 32.23
CA SER A 202 4.67 -2.42 31.91
C SER A 202 4.43 -0.91 32.03
N THR A 203 4.38 -0.23 30.88
CA THR A 203 3.52 0.95 30.74
C THR A 203 2.09 0.44 30.53
N PRO A 204 1.04 1.00 31.15
CA PRO A 204 -0.32 0.53 30.94
C PRO A 204 -0.63 0.52 29.45
N ALA A 205 -1.03 -0.65 28.92
CA ALA A 205 -1.45 -0.79 27.55
C ALA A 205 -2.63 0.16 27.30
N ALA A 206 -2.35 1.31 26.70
CA ALA A 206 -3.39 2.18 26.18
C ALA A 206 -4.21 1.35 25.20
N SER A 207 -5.53 1.30 25.38
CA SER A 207 -6.46 0.67 24.47
C SER A 207 -6.22 1.22 23.06
N SER A 208 -5.48 0.48 22.24
CA SER A 208 -5.19 0.93 20.88
C SER A 208 -6.50 0.95 20.11
N THR A 209 -6.85 2.12 19.60
CA THR A 209 -8.10 2.38 18.91
C THR A 209 -7.73 2.75 17.48
N VAL A 210 -8.44 2.18 16.50
CA VAL A 210 -8.29 2.52 15.09
C VAL A 210 -9.29 3.64 14.78
N ILE A 211 -8.78 4.76 14.29
CA ILE A 211 -9.58 5.88 13.81
C ILE A 211 -9.86 5.62 12.33
N LYS A 212 -11.14 5.43 12.00
CA LYS A 212 -11.64 5.26 10.63
C LYS A 212 -12.20 6.59 10.15
N ILE A 213 -11.87 6.95 8.91
CA ILE A 213 -12.45 8.10 8.22
C ILE A 213 -13.21 7.55 7.01
N GLU A 214 -14.51 7.76 7.00
CA GLU A 214 -15.37 7.30 5.91
C GLU A 214 -16.10 8.50 5.29
N PRO A 215 -16.39 8.47 3.98
CA PRO A 215 -17.28 9.46 3.40
C PRO A 215 -18.65 9.41 4.10
N ALA A 216 -19.22 10.57 4.41
CA ALA A 216 -20.57 10.63 4.99
C ALA A 216 -21.64 10.12 4.01
N ASN A 217 -21.37 10.23 2.71
CA ASN A 217 -22.13 9.60 1.65
C ASN A 217 -21.20 8.65 0.87
N PRO A 218 -21.48 7.33 0.80
CA PRO A 218 -20.59 6.37 0.13
C PRO A 218 -20.42 6.65 -1.37
N GLN A 219 -21.39 7.36 -1.95
CA GLN A 219 -21.43 7.77 -3.34
C GLN A 219 -20.69 9.09 -3.60
N VAL A 220 -19.99 9.63 -2.60
CA VAL A 220 -19.29 10.91 -2.73
C VAL A 220 -18.02 10.90 -1.89
N VAL A 221 -16.86 10.74 -2.53
CA VAL A 221 -15.56 10.89 -1.85
C VAL A 221 -15.03 12.30 -2.01
N TYR A 222 -14.89 12.99 -0.87
CA TYR A 222 -14.20 14.29 -0.80
C TYR A 222 -12.70 14.07 -0.57
N VAL A 223 -11.86 14.87 -1.24
CA VAL A 223 -10.42 14.92 -0.99
C VAL A 223 -10.13 16.11 -0.06
N PRO A 224 -9.70 15.87 1.19
CA PRO A 224 -9.31 16.94 2.09
C PRO A 224 -8.14 17.75 1.54
N ASN A 225 -8.23 19.07 1.63
CA ASN A 225 -7.11 19.97 1.40
C ASN A 225 -6.74 20.63 2.73
N TYR A 226 -5.53 20.35 3.22
CA TYR A 226 -5.08 20.84 4.52
C TYR A 226 -3.57 21.07 4.52
N ASN A 227 -3.10 21.90 5.45
CA ASN A 227 -1.68 22.04 5.75
C ASN A 227 -1.32 21.10 6.92
N PRO A 228 -0.47 20.06 6.71
CA PRO A 228 -0.02 19.17 7.78
C PRO A 228 0.61 19.89 8.97
N ALA A 229 1.31 21.01 8.75
CA ALA A 229 1.92 21.78 9.82
C ALA A 229 0.89 22.45 10.76
N THR A 230 -0.35 22.63 10.32
CA THR A 230 -1.41 23.24 11.14
C THR A 230 -2.32 22.19 11.78
N VAL A 231 -2.72 21.15 11.05
CA VAL A 231 -3.73 20.18 11.55
C VAL A 231 -3.19 19.26 12.64
N TYR A 232 -1.87 18.99 12.65
CA TYR A 232 -1.25 18.12 13.65
C TYR A 232 -0.71 18.89 14.87
N GLY A 233 -0.83 20.22 14.89
CA GLY A 233 -0.31 21.05 15.97
C GLY A 233 1.20 20.97 16.13
N ALA A 234 1.68 20.88 17.37
CA ALA A 234 3.10 20.74 17.67
C ALA A 234 3.64 19.42 17.10
N TRP A 235 4.41 19.51 16.01
CA TRP A 235 4.93 18.34 15.34
C TRP A 235 6.00 17.62 16.20
N PRO A 236 5.86 16.32 16.49
CA PRO A 236 6.70 15.68 17.50
C PRO A 236 8.20 15.55 17.18
N ASN A 237 8.62 15.79 15.93
CA ASN A 237 10.03 15.64 15.54
C ASN A 237 10.46 16.68 14.48
N THR A 238 11.37 17.58 14.83
CA THR A 238 11.88 18.64 13.94
C THR A 238 12.82 18.15 12.84
N ALA A 239 13.49 17.00 13.00
CA ALA A 239 14.36 16.44 11.98
C ALA A 239 13.60 15.86 10.78
N TYR A 240 12.33 15.50 10.99
CA TYR A 240 11.42 15.02 9.95
C TYR A 240 10.14 15.87 9.97
N PRO A 241 10.20 17.13 9.50
CA PRO A 241 9.01 17.98 9.44
C PRO A 241 7.95 17.35 8.52
N PRO A 242 6.66 17.67 8.69
CA PRO A 242 5.64 17.12 7.82
C PRO A 242 5.85 17.59 6.37
N VAL A 243 5.71 16.67 5.41
CA VAL A 243 5.69 17.05 3.99
C VAL A 243 4.46 17.92 3.76
N TYR A 244 4.64 19.11 3.17
CA TYR A 244 3.53 19.94 2.70
C TYR A 244 3.50 19.90 1.18
N LEU A 245 2.37 19.43 0.64
CA LEU A 245 2.11 19.43 -0.79
C LEU A 245 1.13 20.57 -1.07
N PRO A 246 1.59 21.71 -1.63
CA PRO A 246 0.70 22.81 -1.92
C PRO A 246 -0.37 22.39 -2.94
N PRO A 247 -1.57 23.00 -2.90
CA PRO A 247 -2.57 22.77 -3.91
C PRO A 247 -2.01 23.15 -5.30
N PRO A 248 -2.33 22.38 -6.35
CA PRO A 248 -1.80 22.63 -7.69
C PRO A 248 -2.24 24.00 -8.21
N LEU A 249 -1.29 24.74 -8.80
CA LEU A 249 -1.50 26.08 -9.35
C LEU A 249 -2.18 26.00 -10.74
N ARG A 250 -3.40 25.48 -10.83
CA ARG A 250 -4.21 25.64 -12.05
C ARG A 250 -5.23 26.75 -11.86
N GLY A 251 -5.16 27.71 -12.77
CA GLY A 251 -5.86 28.99 -12.74
C GLY A 251 -7.35 28.87 -12.40
N SER A 252 -7.74 29.73 -11.46
CA SER A 252 -9.00 30.47 -11.39
C SER A 252 -10.21 29.88 -12.13
N SER A 253 -11.25 29.60 -11.33
CA SER A 253 -12.68 29.52 -11.71
C SER A 253 -13.32 28.15 -11.98
N LEU A 254 -12.90 27.09 -11.29
CA LEU A 254 -13.92 26.14 -10.84
C LEU A 254 -14.41 26.63 -9.48
N PRO A 255 -15.72 26.82 -9.26
CA PRO A 255 -16.22 26.99 -7.90
C PRO A 255 -15.70 25.84 -7.05
N ILE A 256 -15.80 25.97 -5.74
CA ILE A 256 -15.76 24.83 -4.82
C ILE A 256 -16.94 23.91 -5.19
N VAL A 257 -16.85 23.20 -6.32
CA VAL A 257 -17.83 22.23 -6.77
C VAL A 257 -17.42 20.98 -6.02
N LEU A 258 -17.95 20.90 -4.80
CA LEU A 258 -18.49 19.70 -4.21
C LEU A 258 -18.22 18.44 -5.08
N LEU A 259 -17.04 17.82 -4.92
CA LEU A 259 -16.67 16.66 -5.72
C LEU A 259 -17.55 15.47 -5.30
N LYS A 260 -18.70 15.32 -5.97
CA LYS A 260 -19.50 14.09 -5.94
C LYS A 260 -18.80 13.02 -6.77
N VAL A 261 -17.88 12.27 -6.17
CA VAL A 261 -17.32 11.07 -6.79
C VAL A 261 -18.08 9.85 -6.29
N LEU A 262 -18.91 9.29 -7.18
CA LEU A 262 -19.70 8.08 -7.03
C LEU A 262 -18.78 6.86 -6.96
N VAL A 263 -18.17 6.59 -5.81
CA VAL A 263 -17.43 5.32 -5.66
C VAL A 263 -18.44 4.18 -5.60
N ILE A 264 -18.68 3.54 -6.74
CA ILE A 264 -19.27 2.21 -6.79
C ILE A 264 -18.28 1.28 -6.09
N VAL A 265 -18.53 1.04 -4.81
CA VAL A 265 -17.98 -0.11 -4.09
C VAL A 265 -18.20 -1.33 -4.98
N TRP A 266 -17.11 -1.98 -5.39
CA TRP A 266 -17.17 -3.29 -6.01
C TRP A 266 -18.00 -4.19 -5.10
N ALA A 267 -19.21 -4.55 -5.55
CA ALA A 267 -20.11 -5.38 -4.79
C ALA A 267 -19.45 -6.74 -4.56
N SER A 268 -19.14 -7.06 -3.31
CA SER A 268 -18.95 -8.45 -2.89
C SER A 268 -20.20 -9.24 -3.28
N PRO A 269 -20.08 -10.41 -3.92
CA PRO A 269 -21.25 -11.27 -4.14
C PRO A 269 -21.86 -11.64 -2.77
N PRO A 270 -23.20 -11.73 -2.66
CA PRO A 270 -23.85 -12.09 -1.42
C PRO A 270 -23.41 -13.49 -0.97
N PRO A 271 -23.29 -13.75 0.36
CA PRO A 271 -23.04 -15.10 0.85
C PRO A 271 -24.20 -16.01 0.42
N MET A 272 -23.87 -17.08 -0.30
CA MET A 272 -24.81 -18.14 -0.66
C MET A 272 -25.42 -18.70 0.65
N PRO A 273 -26.74 -18.89 0.75
CA PRO A 273 -27.30 -19.57 1.89
C PRO A 273 -26.76 -21.00 1.93
N CYS A 274 -26.14 -21.39 3.04
CA CYS A 274 -25.90 -22.79 3.35
C CYS A 274 -27.26 -23.50 3.34
N SER A 275 -27.53 -24.25 2.27
CA SER A 275 -28.67 -25.15 2.20
C SER A 275 -28.39 -26.30 3.16
N ALA A 276 -29.10 -26.33 4.28
CA ALA A 276 -29.21 -27.53 5.10
C ALA A 276 -30.01 -28.57 4.31
N ALA A 277 -29.37 -29.70 4.05
CA ALA A 277 -30.01 -30.98 3.70
C ALA A 277 -29.25 -32.07 4.46
#